data_AF-A0A7J4VCI9-F1
#
_entry.id   AF-A0A7J4VCI9-F1
#
_cell.length_a   1.000
_cell.length_b   1.000
_cell.length_c   1.000
_cell.angle_alpha   90.00
_cell.angle_beta   90.00
_cell.angle_gamma   90.00
#
_symmetry.space_group_name_H-M   'P 1'
#
loop_
_entity.id
_entity.type
_entity.pdbx_description
1 polymer ?
#
loop_
_entity_poly.entity_id
_entity_poly.type
_entity_poly.pdbx_seq_one_letter_code
_entity_poly.pdbx_strand_id
1 'polypeptide(L)'
;MYSDTTKAIADTLNKAHSENESISNKILHHIMDGNYLDFTPFGKIYLPDFYIGDYHVVITRHIFFMWLAAILLAILLIRTANRYKKTNIPNRLTGAIEILILFVRDEIAKPSIGGGYEKFVPYLLTAFFFILFANFLGLVPFSATVTSNISIT
;
A
#
# COMPACT_ATOMS: atom_id res chain seq x y z
N MET A 1 -43.45 3.49 -43.48
CA MET A 1 -43.87 3.64 -42.06
C MET A 1 -43.17 2.67 -41.09
N TYR A 2 -42.65 1.50 -41.53
CA TYR A 2 -41.91 0.56 -40.66
C TYR A 2 -40.39 0.84 -40.53
N SER A 3 -39.80 1.59 -41.46
CA SER A 3 -38.34 1.85 -41.48
C SER A 3 -37.88 2.89 -40.45
N ASP A 4 -38.76 3.80 -40.04
CA ASP A 4 -38.40 4.89 -39.12
C ASP A 4 -38.39 4.41 -37.67
N THR A 5 -39.28 3.47 -37.32
CA THR A 5 -39.29 2.82 -36.01
C THR A 5 -38.07 1.93 -35.82
N THR A 6 -37.63 1.18 -36.83
CA THR A 6 -36.41 0.36 -36.73
C THR A 6 -35.14 1.22 -36.59
N LYS A 7 -35.08 2.38 -37.26
CA LYS A 7 -33.96 3.33 -37.11
C LYS A 7 -33.98 4.02 -35.75
N ALA A 8 -35.15 4.45 -35.27
CA ALA A 8 -35.28 5.03 -33.92
C ALA A 8 -34.92 4.02 -32.81
N ILE A 9 -35.24 2.74 -32.99
CA ILE A 9 -34.85 1.68 -32.07
C ILE A 9 -33.34 1.42 -32.14
N ALA A 10 -32.74 1.40 -33.33
CA ALA A 10 -31.29 1.26 -33.48
C ALA A 10 -30.51 2.44 -32.89
N ASP A 11 -30.99 3.67 -33.07
CA ASP A 11 -30.37 4.88 -32.53
C ASP A 11 -30.48 4.96 -31.00
N THR A 12 -31.61 4.55 -30.43
CA THR A 12 -31.77 4.46 -28.97
C THR A 12 -30.89 3.37 -28.36
N LEU A 13 -30.71 2.24 -29.05
CA LEU A 13 -29.82 1.16 -28.61
C LEU A 13 -28.34 1.58 -28.67
N ASN A 14 -27.91 2.24 -29.75
CA ASN A 14 -26.54 2.74 -29.90
C ASN A 14 -26.23 3.84 -28.87
N LYS A 15 -27.19 4.72 -28.60
CA LYS A 15 -27.05 5.76 -27.57
C LYS A 15 -26.95 5.17 -26.17
N ALA A 16 -27.78 4.16 -25.86
CA ALA A 16 -27.71 3.45 -24.59
C ALA A 16 -26.39 2.69 -24.41
N HIS A 17 -25.86 2.06 -25.47
CA HIS A 17 -24.54 1.41 -25.45
C HIS A 17 -23.41 2.42 -25.19
N SER A 18 -23.46 3.56 -25.88
CA SER A 18 -22.47 4.64 -25.74
C SER A 18 -22.49 5.28 -24.35
N GLU A 19 -23.69 5.50 -23.78
CA GLU A 19 -23.85 5.98 -22.41
C GLU A 19 -23.36 4.96 -21.39
N ASN A 20 -23.64 3.67 -21.59
CA ASN A 20 -23.22 2.62 -20.67
C ASN A 20 -21.69 2.41 -20.70
N GLU A 21 -21.05 2.45 -21.87
CA GLU A 21 -19.59 2.46 -21.96
C GLU A 21 -18.97 3.72 -21.34
N SER A 22 -19.60 4.88 -21.52
CA SER A 22 -19.14 6.13 -20.87
C SER A 22 -19.29 6.07 -19.35
N ILE A 23 -20.38 5.53 -18.82
CA ILE A 23 -20.61 5.36 -17.38
C ILE A 23 -19.66 4.31 -16.82
N SER A 24 -19.48 3.18 -17.52
CA SER A 24 -18.54 2.14 -17.13
C SER A 24 -17.11 2.66 -17.14
N ASN A 25 -16.68 3.40 -18.17
CA ASN A 25 -15.36 4.06 -18.18
C ASN A 25 -15.22 5.12 -17.08
N LYS A 26 -16.28 5.89 -16.78
CA LYS A 26 -16.25 6.91 -15.72
C LYS A 26 -16.21 6.30 -14.32
N ILE A 27 -16.94 5.21 -14.07
CA ILE A 27 -16.90 4.45 -12.82
C ILE A 27 -15.56 3.72 -12.70
N LEU A 28 -15.09 3.09 -13.77
CA LEU A 28 -13.79 2.40 -13.82
C LEU A 28 -12.66 3.40 -13.54
N HIS A 29 -12.66 4.57 -14.17
CA HIS A 29 -11.70 5.64 -13.89
C HIS A 29 -11.83 6.14 -12.44
N HIS A 30 -13.04 6.25 -11.86
CA HIS A 30 -13.23 6.67 -10.47
C HIS A 30 -12.82 5.63 -9.41
N ILE A 31 -12.85 4.33 -9.76
CA ILE A 31 -12.40 3.23 -8.90
C ILE A 31 -10.90 2.98 -9.06
N MET A 32 -10.37 3.17 -10.27
CA MET A 32 -8.95 2.99 -10.58
C MET A 32 -8.09 4.20 -10.19
N ASP A 33 -8.70 5.37 -9.97
CA ASP A 33 -7.99 6.60 -9.63
C ASP A 33 -7.60 6.71 -8.17
N GLY A 34 -6.28 6.61 -7.98
CA GLY A 34 -5.59 7.25 -6.88
C GLY A 34 -4.19 7.65 -7.28
N ASN A 35 -3.99 8.22 -8.48
CA ASN A 35 -2.73 8.91 -8.85
C ASN A 35 -2.61 10.28 -8.15
N TYR A 36 -3.38 10.51 -7.08
CA TYR A 36 -3.22 11.67 -6.21
C TYR A 36 -3.30 11.24 -4.74
N LEU A 37 -2.42 11.81 -3.93
CA LEU A 37 -2.52 11.81 -2.48
C LEU A 37 -3.41 12.98 -2.06
N ASP A 38 -4.47 12.68 -1.33
CA ASP A 38 -5.38 13.67 -0.77
C ASP A 38 -4.94 14.02 0.66
N PHE A 39 -4.39 15.22 0.85
CA PHE A 39 -3.91 15.70 2.13
C PHE A 39 -4.79 16.81 2.70
N THR A 40 -6.12 16.70 2.61
CA THR A 40 -7.06 17.71 3.16
C THR A 40 -6.74 18.09 4.62
N PRO A 41 -6.29 19.31 4.97
CA PRO A 41 -6.60 20.60 4.35
C PRO A 41 -5.51 21.19 3.44
N PHE A 42 -4.39 20.50 3.22
CA PHE A 42 -3.20 20.98 2.51
C PHE A 42 -3.26 20.82 0.97
N GLY A 43 -4.30 20.18 0.44
CA GLY A 43 -4.52 20.01 -1.00
C GLY A 43 -4.17 18.62 -1.52
N LYS A 44 -4.27 18.45 -2.84
CA LYS A 44 -4.02 17.17 -3.53
C LYS A 44 -2.66 17.20 -4.22
N ILE A 45 -1.83 16.18 -3.98
CA ILE A 45 -0.54 16.01 -4.65
C ILE A 45 -0.69 14.89 -5.68
N TYR A 46 -0.54 15.22 -6.96
CA TYR A 46 -0.54 14.23 -8.05
C TYR A 46 0.78 13.47 -8.05
N LEU A 47 0.71 12.15 -8.12
CA LEU A 47 1.88 11.29 -8.24
C LEU A 47 2.39 11.34 -9.69
N PRO A 48 3.72 11.37 -9.91
CA PRO A 48 4.29 11.34 -11.24
C PRO A 48 4.10 9.97 -11.91
N ASP A 49 3.69 9.97 -13.17
CA ASP A 49 3.66 8.78 -14.02
C ASP A 49 5.05 8.50 -14.60
N PHE A 50 5.49 7.24 -14.54
CA PHE A 50 6.78 6.83 -15.08
C PHE A 50 6.60 5.91 -16.28
N TYR A 51 7.21 6.29 -17.40
CA TYR A 51 7.26 5.50 -18.62
C TYR A 51 8.68 4.93 -18.76
N ILE A 52 8.83 3.62 -18.72
CA ILE A 52 10.11 2.92 -18.90
C ILE A 52 10.03 2.14 -20.21
N GLY A 53 10.55 2.72 -21.29
CA GLY A 53 10.38 2.17 -22.64
C GLY A 53 8.90 2.12 -23.03
N ASP A 54 8.42 0.93 -23.40
CA ASP A 54 7.00 0.69 -23.76
C ASP A 54 6.10 0.37 -22.55
N TYR A 55 6.66 0.28 -21.33
CA TYR A 55 5.90 -0.05 -20.12
C TYR A 55 5.48 1.21 -19.37
N HIS A 56 4.16 1.38 -19.19
CA HIS A 56 3.58 2.41 -18.34
C HIS A 56 3.47 1.89 -16.89
N VAL A 57 4.26 2.45 -15.97
CA VAL A 57 4.22 2.09 -14.55
C VAL A 57 3.31 3.07 -13.83
N VAL A 58 2.08 2.64 -13.57
CA VAL A 58 1.09 3.41 -12.81
C VAL A 58 1.39 3.29 -11.32
N ILE A 59 1.83 4.39 -10.69
CA ILE A 59 2.07 4.43 -9.25
C ILE A 59 0.77 4.83 -8.54
N THR A 60 0.05 3.84 -8.05
CA THR A 60 -1.10 4.08 -7.19
C THR A 60 -0.66 4.61 -5.83
N ARG A 61 -1.53 5.36 -5.16
CA ARG A 61 -1.36 5.79 -3.77
C ARG A 61 -0.96 4.63 -2.83
N HIS A 62 -1.49 3.43 -3.03
CA HIS A 62 -1.15 2.26 -2.21
C HIS A 62 0.29 1.79 -2.45
N ILE A 63 0.74 1.75 -3.71
CA ILE A 63 2.12 1.40 -4.06
C ILE A 63 3.09 2.42 -3.44
N PHE A 64 2.74 3.70 -3.47
CA PHE A 64 3.52 4.74 -2.82
C PHE A 64 3.65 4.52 -1.31
N PHE A 65 2.56 4.25 -0.60
CA PHE A 65 2.62 3.97 0.85
C PHE A 65 3.37 2.67 1.17
N MET A 66 3.28 1.64 0.32
CA MET A 66 4.10 0.42 0.46
C MET A 66 5.59 0.72 0.34
N TRP A 67 5.98 1.53 -0.65
CA TRP A 67 7.38 1.95 -0.81
C TRP A 67 7.85 2.81 0.34
N LEU A 68 7.00 3.73 0.82
CA LEU A 68 7.29 4.54 2.00
C LEU A 68 7.53 3.64 3.24
N ALA A 69 6.67 2.65 3.47
CA ALA A 69 6.84 1.68 4.56
C ALA A 69 8.16 0.91 4.42
N ALA A 70 8.49 0.44 3.22
CA ALA A 70 9.72 -0.30 2.95
C ALA A 70 10.98 0.55 3.18
N ILE A 71 10.98 1.81 2.75
CA ILE A 71 12.09 2.75 2.97
C ILE A 71 12.27 3.04 4.47
N LEU A 72 11.17 3.33 5.18
CA LEU A 72 11.21 3.58 6.62
C LEU A 72 11.75 2.36 7.39
N LEU A 73 11.30 1.16 7.01
CA LEU A 73 11.80 -0.09 7.57
C LEU A 73 13.31 -0.27 7.33
N ALA A 74 13.77 -0.05 6.10
CA ALA A 74 15.18 -0.16 5.75
C ALA A 74 16.03 0.81 6.58
N ILE A 75 15.60 2.07 6.71
CA ILE A 75 16.25 3.06 7.56
C ILE A 75 16.29 2.60 9.01
N LEU A 76 15.18 2.09 9.55
CA LEU A 76 15.09 1.60 10.93
C LEU A 76 16.08 0.46 11.21
N LEU A 77 16.08 -0.58 10.37
CA LEU A 77 16.92 -1.76 10.56
C LEU A 77 18.40 -1.44 10.35
N ILE A 78 18.75 -0.67 9.31
CA ILE A 78 20.14 -0.27 9.04
C ILE A 78 20.65 0.62 10.18
N ARG A 79 19.84 1.57 10.67
CA ARG A 79 20.24 2.44 11.77
C ARG A 79 20.44 1.65 13.06
N THR A 80 19.55 0.71 13.36
CA THR A 80 19.68 -0.18 14.53
C THR A 80 20.94 -1.05 14.42
N ALA A 81 21.16 -1.70 13.28
CA ALA A 81 22.34 -2.53 13.03
C ALA A 81 23.66 -1.73 13.15
N ASN A 82 23.70 -0.53 12.58
CA ASN A 82 24.89 0.34 12.66
C ASN A 82 25.14 0.87 14.07
N ARG A 83 24.10 1.03 14.89
CA ARG A 83 24.23 1.47 16.30
C ARG A 83 24.81 0.37 17.16
N TYR A 84 24.33 -0.87 17.03
CA TYR A 84 24.92 -2.03 17.70
C TYR A 84 26.42 -2.18 17.41
N LYS A 85 26.86 -1.85 16.18
CA LYS A 85 28.29 -1.87 15.82
C LYS A 85 29.12 -0.77 16.50
N LYS A 86 28.53 0.38 16.83
CA LYS A 86 29.26 1.57 17.29
C LYS A 86 29.27 1.75 18.80
N THR A 87 28.18 1.41 19.49
CA THR A 87 28.01 1.71 20.92
C THR A 87 27.04 0.71 21.57
N ASN A 88 27.43 0.11 22.69
CA ASN A 88 26.56 -0.75 23.51
C ASN A 88 25.60 0.04 24.43
N ILE A 89 25.51 1.37 24.29
CA ILE A 89 24.63 2.21 25.11
C ILE A 89 23.32 2.43 24.34
N PRO A 90 22.19 1.84 24.79
CA PRO A 90 20.92 1.97 24.09
C PRO A 90 20.35 3.40 24.27
N ASN A 91 20.06 4.07 23.17
CA ASN A 91 19.23 5.27 23.17
C ASN A 91 17.76 4.86 23.42
N ARG A 92 16.92 5.76 23.96
CA ARG A 92 15.51 5.48 24.33
C ARG A 92 14.72 4.80 23.20
N LEU A 93 14.90 5.26 21.95
CA LEU A 93 14.25 4.66 20.78
C LEU A 93 14.87 3.31 20.38
N THR A 94 16.19 3.15 20.48
CA THR A 94 16.87 1.89 20.18
C THR A 94 16.51 0.81 21.20
N GLY A 95 16.36 1.16 22.48
CA GLY A 95 15.90 0.24 23.52
C GLY A 95 14.47 -0.25 23.29
N ALA A 96 13.56 0.62 22.84
CA ALA A 96 12.20 0.20 22.49
C ALA A 96 12.19 -0.78 21.30
N ILE A 97 13.01 -0.52 20.28
CA ILE A 97 13.17 -1.42 19.12
C ILE A 97 13.79 -2.75 19.55
N GLU A 98 14.78 -2.73 20.44
CA GLU A 98 15.41 -3.94 20.98
C GLU A 98 14.39 -4.82 21.71
N ILE A 99 13.54 -4.23 22.56
CA ILE A 99 12.46 -4.96 23.24
C ILE A 99 11.51 -5.61 22.21
N LEU A 100 11.15 -4.89 21.14
CA LEU A 100 10.32 -5.46 20.05
C LEU A 100 11.03 -6.59 19.30
N ILE A 101 12.33 -6.45 19.03
CA ILE A 101 13.13 -7.49 18.37
C ILE A 101 13.18 -8.75 19.23
N LEU A 102 13.43 -8.59 20.54
CA LEU A 102 13.44 -9.69 21.51
C LEU A 102 12.07 -10.35 21.60
N PHE A 103 10.99 -9.58 21.63
CA PHE A 103 9.62 -10.10 21.59
C PHE A 103 9.37 -10.97 20.36
N VAL A 104 9.68 -10.47 19.15
CA VAL A 104 9.50 -11.26 17.92
C VAL A 104 10.38 -12.52 17.92
N ARG A 105 11.59 -12.44 18.46
CA ARG A 105 12.49 -13.59 18.53
C ARG A 105 12.03 -14.64 19.54
N ASP A 106 11.76 -14.22 20.77
CA ASP A 106 11.63 -15.11 21.93
C ASP A 106 10.16 -15.52 22.14
N GLU A 107 9.19 -14.65 21.85
CA GLU A 107 7.76 -14.92 22.02
C GLU A 107 7.07 -15.40 20.74
N ILE A 108 7.65 -15.13 19.55
CA ILE A 108 7.06 -15.56 18.27
C ILE A 108 7.92 -16.64 17.61
N ALA A 109 9.17 -16.32 17.24
CA ALA A 109 9.98 -17.21 16.42
C ALA A 109 10.35 -18.51 17.14
N LYS A 110 10.82 -18.41 18.39
CA LYS A 110 11.24 -19.55 19.20
C LYS A 110 10.10 -20.56 19.47
N PRO A 111 8.90 -20.16 19.97
CA PRO A 111 7.81 -21.10 20.19
C PRO A 111 7.15 -21.60 18.90
N SER A 112 7.12 -20.79 17.84
CA SER A 112 6.44 -21.17 16.59
C SER A 112 7.26 -22.08 15.69
N ILE A 113 8.58 -21.90 15.63
CA ILE A 113 9.48 -22.67 14.75
C ILE A 113 10.19 -23.79 15.53
N GLY A 114 10.52 -23.57 16.80
CA GLY A 114 11.33 -24.49 17.59
C GLY A 114 12.81 -24.44 17.21
N GLY A 115 13.44 -25.59 16.99
CA GLY A 115 14.87 -25.69 16.69
C GLY A 115 15.28 -24.96 15.40
N GLY A 116 16.37 -24.20 15.45
CA GLY A 116 16.88 -23.47 14.27
C GLY A 116 16.13 -22.18 13.92
N TYR A 117 15.28 -21.67 14.83
CA TYR A 117 14.53 -20.43 14.64
C TYR A 117 15.39 -19.23 14.27
N GLU A 118 16.64 -19.16 14.76
CA GLU A 118 17.59 -18.06 14.55
C GLU A 118 17.79 -17.70 13.07
N LYS A 119 17.75 -18.69 12.17
CA LYS A 119 17.88 -18.47 10.72
C LYS A 119 16.69 -17.72 10.11
N PHE A 120 15.52 -17.85 10.72
CA PHE A 120 14.27 -17.24 10.26
C PHE A 120 13.97 -15.91 10.95
N VAL A 121 14.62 -15.61 12.07
CA VAL A 121 14.46 -14.34 12.81
C VAL A 121 14.64 -13.11 11.91
N PRO A 122 15.66 -13.00 11.04
CA PRO A 122 15.80 -11.84 10.15
C PRO A 122 14.58 -11.63 9.25
N TYR A 123 14.04 -12.71 8.68
CA TYR A 123 12.84 -12.65 7.83
C TYR A 123 11.60 -12.25 8.64
N LEU A 124 11.39 -12.89 9.80
CA LEU A 124 10.26 -12.61 10.67
C LEU A 124 10.27 -11.16 11.18
N LEU A 125 11.44 -10.63 11.54
CA LEU A 125 11.59 -9.23 11.95
C LEU A 125 11.22 -8.29 10.81
N THR A 126 11.75 -8.52 9.59
CA THR A 126 11.40 -7.70 8.42
C THR A 126 9.90 -7.73 8.15
N ALA A 127 9.29 -8.92 8.11
CA ALA A 127 7.85 -9.05 7.87
C ALA A 127 7.01 -8.39 8.98
N PHE A 128 7.35 -8.62 10.25
CA PHE A 128 6.66 -8.04 11.40
C PHE A 128 6.69 -6.50 11.35
N PHE A 129 7.88 -5.91 11.24
CA PHE A 129 7.99 -4.45 11.20
C PHE A 129 7.42 -3.85 9.92
N PHE A 130 7.51 -4.54 8.77
CA PHE A 130 6.89 -4.09 7.53
C PHE A 130 5.36 -3.98 7.68
N ILE A 131 4.72 -5.04 8.18
CA ILE A 131 3.27 -5.07 8.41
C ILE A 131 2.89 -4.03 9.47
N LEU A 132 3.67 -3.92 10.55
CA LEU A 132 3.44 -2.90 11.58
C LEU A 132 3.47 -1.48 11.00
N PHE A 133 4.47 -1.15 10.18
CA PHE A 133 4.56 0.17 9.53
C PHE A 133 3.48 0.39 8.50
N ALA A 134 3.15 -0.60 7.68
CA ALA A 134 2.07 -0.52 6.71
C ALA A 134 0.73 -0.23 7.40
N ASN A 135 0.45 -0.92 8.50
CA ASN A 135 -0.75 -0.70 9.31
C ASN A 135 -0.74 0.66 10.02
N PHE A 136 0.40 1.07 10.58
CA PHE A 136 0.51 2.38 11.23
C PHE A 136 0.34 3.53 10.24
N LEU A 137 0.93 3.42 9.04
CA LEU A 137 0.72 4.38 7.96
C LEU A 137 -0.74 4.36 7.49
N GLY A 138 -1.40 3.20 7.44
CA GLY A 138 -2.83 3.08 7.10
C GLY A 138 -3.78 3.69 8.14
N LEU A 139 -3.34 3.83 9.40
CA LEU A 139 -4.11 4.47 10.48
C LEU A 139 -4.05 6.01 10.42
N VAL A 140 -3.04 6.58 9.74
CA VAL A 140 -2.95 8.04 9.55
C VAL A 140 -4.13 8.48 8.67
N PRO A 141 -4.98 9.43 9.12
CA PRO A 141 -6.17 9.87 8.40
C PRO A 141 -5.81 10.76 7.20
N PHE A 142 -5.03 10.22 6.25
CA PHE A 142 -4.58 10.74 4.94
C PHE A 142 -3.99 9.61 4.05
N SER A 143 -3.80 8.41 4.60
CA SER A 143 -3.41 7.20 3.89
C SER A 143 -4.66 6.37 3.63
N ALA A 144 -4.88 5.96 2.38
CA ALA A 144 -6.03 5.14 2.06
C ALA A 144 -5.95 3.81 2.81
N THR A 145 -6.84 3.66 3.78
CA THR A 145 -6.92 2.52 4.68
C THR A 145 -7.28 1.26 3.88
N VAL A 146 -6.33 0.35 3.69
CA VAL A 146 -6.54 -0.95 2.99
C VAL A 146 -7.61 -1.79 3.69
N THR A 147 -7.83 -1.58 4.99
CA THR A 147 -8.82 -2.31 5.81
C THR A 147 -10.23 -1.70 5.80
N SER A 148 -10.46 -0.57 5.12
CA SER A 148 -11.77 0.09 5.05
C SER A 148 -12.66 -0.45 3.92
N ASN A 149 -12.20 -1.41 3.13
CA ASN A 149 -13.01 -1.97 2.04
C ASN A 149 -13.95 -3.05 2.56
N ILE A 150 -15.25 -2.75 2.56
CA ILE A 150 -16.36 -3.66 2.87
C ILE A 150 -16.44 -4.86 1.88
N SER A 151 -15.62 -4.88 0.82
CA SER A 151 -15.52 -5.96 -0.16
C SER A 151 -14.57 -7.12 0.25
N ILE A 152 -13.87 -7.04 1.40
CA ILE A 152 -12.98 -8.12 1.89
C ILE A 152 -13.57 -8.89 3.09
N THR A 153 -14.74 -8.49 3.60
CA THR A 153 -15.49 -9.29 4.58
C THR A 153 -16.46 -10.22 3.88
#